data_AF-A0A929BK03-F1
#
_entry.id   AF-A0A929BK03-F1
#
_cell.length_a   1.000
_cell.length_b   1.000
_cell.length_c   1.000
_cell.angle_alpha   90.00
_cell.angle_beta   90.00
_cell.angle_gamma   90.00
#
_symmetry.space_group_name_H-M   'P 1'
#
loop_
_entity.id
_entity.type
_entity.pdbx_description
1 polymer ?
#
loop_
_entity_poly.entity_id
_entity_poly.type
_entity_poly.pdbx_seq_one_letter_code
_entity_poly.pdbx_strand_id
1 'polypeptide(L)'
;LFPTTFQGEVHSDLTGERGVLMGALAGIMEAQYAVLRQNGHSPSEAFNETVEELTQSLIRLVGQNGMDWMYANCSTTAQRGALDWRHRFREAVKPVFEELYASVVSGEETRIVLAANSAPDYKEKLEAELREMRESEMWQAGAAVRALRPEN
;
A
#
# COMPACT_ATOMS: atom_id res chain seq x y z
N LEU A 1 1.40 -2.65 25.93
CA LEU A 1 1.08 -1.22 25.75
C LEU A 1 2.37 -0.44 25.83
N PHE A 2 2.71 0.30 24.76
CA PHE A 2 3.89 1.14 24.73
C PHE A 2 3.49 2.56 25.17
N PRO A 3 4.16 3.16 26.17
CA PRO A 3 3.86 4.53 26.59
C PRO A 3 4.24 5.54 25.50
N THR A 4 3.37 6.52 25.25
CA THR A 4 3.58 7.60 24.27
C THR A 4 2.91 8.90 24.74
N THR A 5 3.22 10.02 24.09
CA THR A 5 2.50 11.30 24.26
C THR A 5 1.38 11.41 23.22
N PHE A 6 0.40 12.28 23.47
CA PHE A 6 -0.66 12.56 22.50
C PHE A 6 -0.08 13.04 21.15
N GLN A 7 0.89 13.95 21.19
CA GLN A 7 1.57 14.45 19.98
C GLN A 7 2.32 13.32 19.24
N GLY A 8 3.03 12.47 19.97
CA GLY A 8 3.77 11.35 19.39
C GLY A 8 2.85 10.36 18.69
N GLU A 9 1.74 10.02 19.34
CA GLU A 9 0.71 9.14 18.78
C GLU A 9 0.10 9.74 17.50
N VAL A 10 -0.44 10.96 17.56
CA VAL A 10 -1.07 11.63 16.42
C VAL A 10 -0.13 11.74 15.22
N HIS A 11 1.12 12.16 15.44
CA HIS A 11 2.06 12.29 14.33
C HIS A 11 2.40 10.92 13.71
N SER A 12 2.60 9.91 14.55
CA SER A 12 2.96 8.57 14.07
C SER A 12 1.81 7.87 13.36
N ASP A 13 0.59 8.02 13.87
CA ASP A 13 -0.62 7.38 13.34
C ASP A 13 -1.00 7.98 11.99
N LEU A 14 -1.12 9.32 11.92
CA LEU A 14 -1.48 10.03 10.69
C LEU A 14 -0.44 9.83 9.57
N THR A 15 0.85 9.74 9.93
CA THR A 15 1.92 9.40 8.97
C THR A 15 1.85 7.93 8.56
N GLY A 16 1.52 7.02 9.49
CA GLY A 16 1.43 5.59 9.25
C GLY A 16 0.30 5.23 8.28
N GLU A 17 -0.91 5.73 8.52
CA GLU A 17 -2.09 5.45 7.68
C GLU A 17 -1.91 5.98 6.25
N ARG A 18 -1.48 7.24 6.10
CA ARG A 18 -1.20 7.85 4.79
C ARG A 18 0.01 7.24 4.11
N GLY A 19 0.99 6.81 4.91
CA GLY A 19 2.20 6.16 4.46
C GLY A 19 1.98 4.69 4.14
N VAL A 20 2.70 3.81 4.86
CA VAL A 20 2.78 2.38 4.54
C VAL A 20 1.43 1.67 4.62
N LEU A 21 0.54 2.05 5.54
CA LEU A 21 -0.64 1.23 5.86
C LEU A 21 -1.77 1.35 4.83
N MET A 22 -1.92 2.50 4.16
CA MET A 22 -2.96 2.71 3.16
C MET A 22 -2.42 3.33 1.87
N GLY A 23 -1.89 4.55 1.92
CA GLY A 23 -1.55 5.31 0.71
C GLY A 23 -0.43 4.66 -0.13
N ALA A 24 0.72 4.40 0.49
CA ALA A 24 1.82 3.74 -0.20
C ALA A 24 1.47 2.31 -0.59
N LEU A 25 0.67 1.59 0.21
CA LEU A 25 0.24 0.23 -0.12
C LEU A 25 -0.52 0.19 -1.46
N ALA A 26 -1.53 1.05 -1.61
CA ALA A 26 -2.27 1.16 -2.87
C ALA A 26 -1.36 1.61 -4.02
N GLY A 27 -0.60 2.70 -3.80
CA GLY A 27 0.22 3.31 -4.84
C GLY A 27 1.32 2.41 -5.41
N ILE A 28 2.02 1.63 -4.58
CA ILE A 28 3.06 0.73 -5.09
C ILE A 28 2.48 -0.46 -5.85
N MET A 29 1.32 -0.97 -5.41
CA MET A 29 0.64 -2.07 -6.10
C MET A 29 0.13 -1.62 -7.46
N GLU A 30 -0.52 -0.45 -7.52
CA GLU A 30 -1.00 0.14 -8.78
C GLU A 30 0.15 0.43 -9.74
N ALA A 31 1.27 1.00 -9.25
CA ALA A 31 2.43 1.30 -10.07
C ALA A 31 3.04 0.04 -10.71
N GLN A 32 3.25 -1.02 -9.91
CA GLN A 32 3.79 -2.28 -10.44
C GLN A 32 2.79 -2.96 -11.37
N TYR A 33 1.49 -2.97 -11.02
CA TYR A 33 0.44 -3.54 -11.87
C TYR A 33 0.43 -2.87 -13.24
N ALA A 34 0.43 -1.53 -13.28
CA ALA A 34 0.46 -0.77 -14.51
C ALA A 34 1.70 -1.10 -15.38
N VAL A 35 2.89 -1.22 -14.78
CA VAL A 35 4.12 -1.60 -15.50
C VAL A 35 3.99 -3.01 -16.11
N LEU A 36 3.47 -3.98 -15.37
CA LEU A 36 3.24 -5.33 -15.89
C LEU A 36 2.24 -5.32 -17.05
N ARG A 37 1.13 -4.59 -16.91
CA ARG A 37 0.12 -4.45 -17.96
C ARG A 37 0.67 -3.79 -19.22
N GLN A 38 1.48 -2.74 -19.08
CA GLN A 38 2.15 -2.07 -20.20
C GLN A 38 3.14 -3.00 -20.94
N ASN A 39 3.65 -4.04 -20.27
CA ASN A 39 4.56 -5.03 -20.86
C ASN A 39 3.85 -6.31 -21.31
N GLY A 40 2.52 -6.30 -21.41
CA GLY A 40 1.73 -7.37 -22.04
C GLY A 40 1.32 -8.52 -21.13
N HIS A 41 1.56 -8.44 -19.82
CA HIS A 41 1.06 -9.42 -18.85
C HIS A 41 -0.46 -9.34 -18.74
N SER A 42 -1.14 -10.47 -18.54
CA SER A 42 -2.60 -10.49 -18.34
C SER A 42 -3.01 -9.80 -17.02
N PRO A 43 -4.27 -9.35 -16.89
CA PRO A 43 -4.77 -8.79 -15.63
C PRO A 43 -4.61 -9.71 -14.42
N SER A 44 -4.80 -11.03 -14.60
CA SER A 44 -4.66 -12.02 -13.54
C SER A 44 -3.21 -12.24 -13.11
N GLU A 45 -2.27 -12.31 -14.06
CA GLU A 45 -0.85 -12.43 -13.75
C GLU A 45 -0.35 -11.18 -13.04
N ALA A 46 -0.68 -9.99 -13.57
CA ALA A 46 -0.30 -8.73 -12.94
C ALA A 46 -0.87 -8.59 -11.53
N PHE A 47 -2.13 -8.98 -11.30
CA PHE A 47 -2.73 -8.94 -9.97
C PHE A 47 -2.08 -9.95 -9.01
N ASN A 48 -1.74 -11.15 -9.49
CA ASN A 48 -1.10 -12.18 -8.68
C ASN A 48 0.28 -11.70 -8.17
N GLU A 49 1.10 -11.19 -9.08
CA GLU A 49 2.48 -10.72 -8.83
C GLU A 49 2.57 -9.39 -8.08
N THR A 50 1.44 -8.76 -7.75
CA THR A 50 1.40 -7.50 -6.98
C THR A 50 0.62 -7.61 -5.68
N VAL A 51 -0.60 -8.16 -5.72
CA VAL A 51 -1.53 -8.14 -4.58
C VAL A 51 -1.71 -9.52 -3.96
N GLU A 52 -1.99 -10.53 -4.77
CA GLU A 52 -2.42 -11.84 -4.26
C GLU A 52 -1.29 -12.50 -3.45
N GLU A 53 -0.10 -12.64 -4.03
CA GLU A 53 1.03 -13.27 -3.33
C GLU A 53 1.43 -12.51 -2.07
N LEU A 54 1.47 -11.17 -2.15
CA LEU A 54 1.79 -10.32 -1.01
C LEU A 54 0.80 -10.53 0.14
N THR A 55 -0.50 -10.49 -0.15
CA THR A 55 -1.56 -10.48 0.89
C THR A 55 -1.89 -11.88 1.42
N GLN A 56 -1.81 -12.92 0.60
CA GLN A 56 -2.08 -14.29 1.03
C GLN A 56 -0.89 -14.95 1.71
N SER A 57 0.34 -14.60 1.32
CA SER A 57 1.54 -15.29 1.81
C SER A 57 2.56 -14.38 2.47
N LEU A 58 3.18 -13.46 1.72
CA LEU A 58 4.42 -12.82 2.14
C LEU A 58 4.25 -11.93 3.37
N ILE A 59 3.20 -11.10 3.41
CA ILE A 59 2.99 -10.19 4.55
C ILE A 59 2.70 -10.94 5.84
N ARG A 60 2.08 -12.13 5.76
CA ARG A 60 1.82 -12.99 6.92
C ARG A 60 3.13 -13.56 7.47
N LEU A 61 4.03 -14.00 6.59
CA LEU A 61 5.36 -14.47 6.99
C LEU A 61 6.19 -13.35 7.63
N VAL A 62 6.13 -12.14 7.07
CA VAL A 62 6.80 -10.96 7.64
C VAL A 62 6.24 -10.62 9.02
N GLY A 63 4.91 -10.63 9.18
CA GLY A 63 4.27 -10.37 10.47
C GLY A 63 4.60 -11.42 11.54
N GLN A 64 4.80 -12.68 11.14
CA GLN A 64 5.14 -13.77 12.06
C GLN A 64 6.62 -13.80 12.43
N ASN A 65 7.51 -13.60 11.45
CA ASN A 65 8.93 -13.93 11.60
C ASN A 65 9.90 -12.79 11.23
N GLY A 66 9.40 -11.67 10.69
CA GLY A 66 10.23 -10.56 10.23
C GLY A 66 10.67 -10.67 8.76
N MET A 67 11.24 -9.57 8.25
CA MET A 67 11.66 -9.43 6.85
C MET A 67 12.87 -10.29 6.49
N ASP A 68 13.84 -10.41 7.39
CA ASP A 68 15.05 -11.20 7.20
C ASP A 68 14.72 -12.70 7.10
N TRP A 69 13.82 -13.19 7.95
CA TRP A 69 13.31 -14.55 7.86
C TRP A 69 12.59 -14.80 6.53
N MET A 70 11.72 -13.88 6.12
CA MET A 70 11.02 -14.00 4.83
C MET A 70 12.02 -14.09 3.67
N TYR A 71 13.03 -13.21 3.60
CA TYR A 71 14.06 -13.28 2.55
C TYR A 71 14.89 -14.57 2.60
N ALA A 72 15.21 -15.09 3.79
CA ALA A 72 15.98 -16.33 3.94
C ALA A 72 15.20 -17.58 3.53
N ASN A 73 13.86 -17.51 3.51
CA ASN A 73 12.98 -18.63 3.18
C ASN A 73 12.34 -18.51 1.79
N CYS A 74 12.75 -17.53 0.98
CA CYS A 74 12.41 -17.44 -0.44
C CYS A 74 13.48 -18.11 -1.32
N SER A 75 13.19 -18.28 -2.62
CA SER A 75 14.18 -18.77 -3.59
C SER A 75 15.41 -17.87 -3.67
N THR A 76 16.56 -18.42 -4.06
CA THR A 76 17.81 -17.65 -4.21
C THR A 76 17.66 -16.48 -5.18
N THR A 77 16.88 -16.64 -6.25
CA THR A 77 16.58 -15.58 -7.23
C THR A 77 15.79 -14.45 -6.58
N ALA A 78 14.73 -14.76 -5.83
CA ALA A 78 13.91 -13.77 -5.14
C ALA A 78 14.72 -13.03 -4.05
N GLN A 79 15.53 -13.77 -3.28
CA GLN A 79 16.38 -13.20 -2.24
C GLN A 79 17.39 -12.20 -2.81
N ARG A 80 18.12 -12.58 -3.87
CA ARG A 80 19.10 -11.70 -4.52
C ARG A 80 18.44 -10.46 -5.10
N GLY A 81 17.34 -10.64 -5.84
CA GLY A 81 16.58 -9.55 -6.44
C GLY A 81 16.04 -8.57 -5.40
N ALA A 82 15.45 -9.06 -4.31
CA ALA A 82 14.94 -8.21 -3.25
C ALA A 82 16.05 -7.38 -2.59
N LEU A 83 17.22 -7.97 -2.33
CA LEU A 83 18.37 -7.25 -1.76
C LEU A 83 18.96 -6.21 -2.72
N ASP A 84 18.97 -6.48 -4.02
CA ASP A 84 19.41 -5.53 -5.05
C ASP A 84 18.50 -4.31 -5.16
N TRP A 85 17.18 -4.53 -5.11
CA TRP A 85 16.21 -3.48 -5.39
C TRP A 85 15.74 -2.72 -4.15
N ARG A 86 15.77 -3.31 -2.94
CA ARG A 86 15.21 -2.67 -1.73
C ARG A 86 15.79 -1.28 -1.44
N HIS A 87 17.08 -1.07 -1.73
CA HIS A 87 17.73 0.23 -1.49
C HIS A 87 17.25 1.27 -2.50
N ARG A 88 17.05 0.89 -3.76
CA ARG A 88 16.52 1.78 -4.80
C ARG A 88 15.10 2.21 -4.48
N PHE A 89 14.24 1.27 -4.05
CA PHE A 89 12.89 1.61 -3.60
C PHE A 89 12.93 2.56 -2.40
N ARG A 90 13.77 2.26 -1.39
CA ARG A 90 13.92 3.14 -0.22
C ARG A 90 14.31 4.57 -0.60
N GLU A 91 15.33 4.74 -1.46
CA GLU A 91 15.75 6.08 -1.88
C GLU A 91 14.68 6.80 -2.70
N ALA A 92 13.87 6.08 -3.48
CA ALA A 92 12.78 6.68 -4.25
C ALA A 92 11.63 7.19 -3.37
N VAL A 93 11.27 6.45 -2.32
CA VAL A 93 10.10 6.76 -1.48
C VAL A 93 10.42 7.61 -0.26
N LYS A 94 11.67 7.63 0.20
CA LYS A 94 12.07 8.40 1.40
C LYS A 94 11.70 9.89 1.29
N PRO A 95 11.93 10.61 0.18
CA PRO A 95 11.53 12.01 0.06
C PRO A 95 10.00 12.21 0.20
N VAL A 96 9.20 11.27 -0.31
CA VAL A 96 7.74 11.32 -0.20
C VAL A 96 7.30 11.16 1.26
N PHE A 97 7.95 10.27 2.02
CA PHE A 97 7.68 10.12 3.45
C PHE A 97 8.13 11.32 4.28
N GLU A 98 9.24 11.97 3.90
CA GLU A 98 9.71 13.21 4.56
C GLU A 98 8.72 14.35 4.34
N GLU A 99 8.19 14.50 3.12
CA GLU A 99 7.12 15.46 2.80
C GLU A 99 5.83 15.16 3.57
N LEU A 100 5.39 13.91 3.57
CA LEU A 100 4.19 13.47 4.31
C LEU A 100 4.32 13.79 5.80
N TYR A 101 5.44 13.42 6.42
CA TYR A 101 5.66 13.69 7.85
C TYR A 101 5.65 15.19 8.14
N ALA A 102 6.27 16.00 7.28
CA ALA A 102 6.24 17.46 7.42
C ALA A 102 4.81 18.03 7.29
N SER A 103 4.01 17.53 6.34
CA SER A 103 2.60 17.91 6.17
C SER A 103 1.78 17.60 7.43
N VAL A 104 1.96 16.41 8.01
CA VAL A 104 1.30 16.01 9.26
C VAL A 104 1.68 16.94 10.42
N VAL A 105 2.98 17.16 10.65
CA VAL A 105 3.47 18.00 11.76
C VAL A 105 3.03 19.45 11.61
N SER A 106 2.92 19.96 10.38
CA SER A 106 2.45 21.32 10.10
C SER A 106 0.94 21.52 10.36
N GLY A 107 0.19 20.42 10.48
CA GLY A 107 -1.28 20.43 10.60
C GLY A 107 -2.01 20.55 9.27
N GLU A 108 -1.30 20.54 8.14
CA GLU A 108 -1.90 20.65 6.80
C GLU A 108 -2.79 19.45 6.48
N GLU A 109 -2.35 18.23 6.78
CA GLU A 109 -3.18 17.02 6.63
C GLU A 109 -4.48 17.12 7.45
N THR A 110 -4.41 17.64 8.67
CA THR A 110 -5.59 17.85 9.51
C THR A 110 -6.52 18.88 8.90
N ARG A 111 -5.98 19.99 8.37
CA ARG A 111 -6.77 21.02 7.68
C ARG A 111 -7.50 20.45 6.47
N ILE A 112 -6.84 19.61 5.67
CA ILE A 112 -7.42 18.95 4.49
C ILE A 112 -8.58 18.04 4.90
N VAL A 113 -8.38 17.17 5.90
CA VAL A 113 -9.42 16.26 6.38
C VAL A 113 -10.64 17.02 6.90
N LEU A 114 -10.42 18.06 7.72
CA LEU A 114 -11.51 18.88 8.26
C LEU A 114 -12.28 19.59 7.15
N ALA A 115 -11.57 20.15 6.16
CA ALA A 115 -12.19 20.82 5.03
C ALA A 115 -13.02 19.86 4.17
N ALA A 116 -12.47 18.69 3.85
CA ALA A 116 -13.16 17.66 3.05
C ALA A 116 -14.41 17.14 3.75
N ASN A 117 -14.29 16.74 5.02
CA ASN A 117 -15.42 16.18 5.79
C ASN A 117 -16.50 17.20 6.14
N SER A 118 -16.18 18.50 6.11
CA SER A 118 -17.15 19.58 6.32
C SER A 118 -17.88 19.99 5.04
N ALA A 119 -17.46 19.51 3.88
CA ALA A 119 -18.10 19.83 2.61
C ALA A 119 -19.48 19.14 2.52
N PRO A 120 -20.54 19.84 2.04
CA PRO A 120 -21.88 19.27 1.94
C PRO A 120 -21.96 18.10 0.95
N ASP A 121 -21.04 18.04 -0.01
CA ASP A 121 -20.94 17.00 -1.05
C ASP A 121 -19.85 15.95 -0.74
N TYR A 122 -19.32 15.91 0.49
CA TYR A 122 -18.24 15.00 0.89
C TYR A 122 -18.52 13.54 0.51
N LYS A 123 -19.72 13.05 0.85
CA LYS A 123 -20.10 11.66 0.60
C LYS A 123 -20.13 11.34 -0.89
N GLU A 124 -20.63 12.24 -1.72
CA GLU A 124 -20.72 12.04 -3.17
C GLU A 124 -19.33 11.97 -3.80
N LYS A 125 -18.41 12.86 -3.38
CA LYS A 125 -17.01 12.86 -3.82
C LYS A 125 -16.27 11.60 -3.39
N LEU A 126 -16.39 11.20 -2.12
CA LEU A 126 -15.79 9.97 -1.61
C LEU A 126 -16.32 8.73 -2.36
N GLU A 127 -17.63 8.66 -2.62
CA GLU A 127 -18.22 7.58 -3.41
C GLU A 127 -17.75 7.56 -4.87
N ALA A 128 -17.37 8.70 -5.43
CA ALA A 128 -16.76 8.77 -6.76
C ALA A 128 -15.33 8.19 -6.75
N GLU A 129 -14.49 8.61 -5.80
CA GLU A 129 -13.11 8.12 -5.65
C GLU A 129 -13.06 6.61 -5.36
N LEU A 130 -13.89 6.13 -4.43
CA LEU A 130 -13.97 4.69 -4.11
C LEU A 130 -14.52 3.87 -5.28
N ARG A 131 -15.40 4.46 -6.09
CA ARG A 131 -15.92 3.81 -7.29
C ARG A 131 -14.86 3.68 -8.36
N GLU A 132 -14.05 4.73 -8.59
CA GLU A 132 -12.92 4.68 -9.51
C GLU A 132 -11.98 3.52 -9.15
N MET A 133 -11.59 3.41 -7.87
CA MET A 133 -10.77 2.31 -7.40
C MET A 133 -11.44 0.95 -7.63
N ARG A 134 -12.71 0.80 -7.22
CA ARG A 134 -13.46 -0.46 -7.36
C ARG A 134 -13.61 -0.90 -8.83
N GLU A 135 -13.78 0.05 -9.73
CA GLU A 135 -14.03 -0.20 -11.15
C GLU A 135 -12.74 -0.29 -11.98
N SER A 136 -11.57 -0.04 -11.36
CA SER A 136 -10.27 -0.26 -12.00
C SER A 136 -10.08 -1.72 -12.43
N GLU A 137 -9.35 -1.92 -13.54
CA GLU A 137 -9.04 -3.26 -14.07
C GLU A 137 -8.36 -4.15 -13.00
N MET A 138 -7.45 -3.57 -12.22
CA MET A 138 -6.72 -4.24 -11.14
C MET A 138 -7.68 -4.82 -10.09
N TRP A 139 -8.62 -4.02 -9.59
CA TRP A 139 -9.53 -4.46 -8.53
C TRP A 139 -10.67 -5.34 -9.04
N GLN A 140 -11.08 -5.21 -10.31
CA GLN A 140 -11.96 -6.16 -10.98
C GLN A 140 -11.29 -7.54 -11.15
N ALA A 141 -10.04 -7.58 -11.61
CA ALA A 141 -9.26 -8.81 -11.69
C ALA A 141 -9.11 -9.45 -10.29
N GLY A 142 -8.83 -8.63 -9.28
CA GLY A 142 -8.78 -9.08 -7.90
C GLY A 142 -10.08 -9.67 -7.38
N ALA A 143 -11.24 -9.11 -7.76
CA ALA A 143 -12.54 -9.68 -7.38
C ALA A 143 -12.73 -11.09 -7.95
N ALA A 144 -12.34 -11.30 -9.22
CA ALA A 144 -12.39 -12.61 -9.85
C ALA A 144 -11.41 -13.60 -9.22
N VAL A 145 -10.15 -13.20 -8.97
CA VAL A 145 -9.14 -14.03 -8.30
C VAL A 145 -9.60 -14.44 -6.90
N ARG A 146 -10.11 -13.48 -6.11
CA ARG A 146 -10.64 -13.77 -4.78
C ARG A 146 -11.75 -14.80 -4.83
N ALA A 147 -12.69 -14.70 -5.77
CA ALA A 147 -13.80 -15.65 -5.89
C ALA A 147 -13.37 -17.10 -6.16
N LEU A 148 -12.15 -17.32 -6.64
CA LEU A 148 -11.59 -18.66 -6.93
C LEU A 148 -10.81 -19.27 -5.75
N ARG A 149 -10.67 -18.56 -4.62
CA ARG A 149 -9.92 -19.06 -3.47
C ARG A 149 -10.58 -20.32 -2.88
N PRO A 150 -9.79 -21.33 -2.44
CA PRO A 150 -10.32 -22.58 -1.89
C PRO A 150 -11.18 -22.39 -0.62
N GLU A 151 -10.92 -21.33 0.14
CA GLU A 151 -11.62 -20.98 1.37
C GLU A 151 -12.97 -20.25 1.19
N ASN A 152 -13.42 -20.02 -0.05
CA ASN A 152 -14.70 -19.36 -0.36
C ASN A 152 -15.86 -20.32 -0.66
#